data_AF-F3QW60-F1
#
_entry.id   AF-F3QW60-F1
#
_cell.length_a   1.000
_cell.length_b   1.000
_cell.length_c   1.000
_cell.angle_alpha   90.00
_cell.angle_beta   90.00
_cell.angle_gamma   90.00
#
_symmetry.space_group_name_H-M   'P 1'
#
loop_
_entity.id
_entity.type
_entity.pdbx_description
1 polymer ?
#
loop_
_entity_poly.entity_id
_entity_poly.type
_entity_poly.pdbx_seq_one_letter_code
_entity_poly.pdbx_strand_id
1 'polypeptide(L)' 'MAYVIGDDCVACGTCIDECPVGAISEGEKYVINADACTECGTCADVCPSGAISL' A
#
# COMPACT_ATOMS: atom_id res chain seq x y z
N MET A 1 11.63 5.71 -5.15
CA MET A 1 10.28 6.02 -5.70
C MET A 1 9.28 5.32 -4.82
N ALA A 2 8.13 5.92 -4.49
CA ALA A 2 7.22 5.24 -3.57
C ALA A 2 6.32 4.24 -4.29
N TYR A 3 5.98 3.13 -3.63
CA TYR A 3 4.90 2.26 -4.09
C TYR A 3 3.58 3.04 -4.20
N VAL A 4 2.75 2.64 -5.17
CA VAL A 4 1.46 3.26 -5.48
C VAL A 4 0.36 2.20 -5.51
N ILE A 5 -0.80 2.56 -4.97
CA ILE A 5 -2.00 1.72 -4.96
C ILE A 5 -2.88 2.10 -6.15
N GLY A 6 -3.07 1.14 -7.06
CA GLY A 6 -3.87 1.23 -8.26
C GLY A 6 -5.38 1.13 -8.00
N ASP A 7 -6.15 1.11 -9.08
CA ASP A 7 -7.62 1.11 -9.03
C ASP A 7 -8.23 -0.28 -8.77
N ASP A 8 -7.43 -1.34 -8.85
CA ASP A 8 -7.81 -2.71 -8.46
C ASP A 8 -7.85 -2.92 -6.92
N CYS A 9 -7.68 -1.85 -6.16
CA CYS A 9 -7.76 -1.89 -4.70
C CYS A 9 -9.20 -2.15 -4.25
N VAL A 10 -9.40 -3.23 -3.49
CA VAL A 10 -10.71 -3.61 -2.93
C VAL A 10 -10.90 -3.17 -1.47
N ALA A 11 -10.08 -2.22 -0.99
CA ALA A 11 -10.10 -1.70 0.37
C ALA A 11 -10.09 -2.76 1.49
N CYS A 12 -9.37 -3.87 1.29
CA CYS A 12 -9.34 -4.99 2.26
C CYS A 12 -8.57 -4.72 3.57
N GLY A 13 -7.66 -3.74 3.60
CA GLY A 13 -6.90 -3.37 4.79
C GLY A 13 -5.62 -4.14 5.07
N THR A 14 -5.31 -5.22 4.35
CA THR A 14 -4.09 -6.00 4.63
C THR A 14 -2.80 -5.19 4.51
N CYS A 15 -2.73 -4.25 3.56
CA CYS A 15 -1.51 -3.45 3.36
C CYS A 15 -1.22 -2.46 4.49
N ILE A 16 -2.25 -1.88 5.15
CA ILE A 16 -2.06 -0.89 6.21
C ILE A 16 -1.51 -1.54 7.48
N ASP A 17 -1.97 -2.75 7.81
CA ASP A 17 -1.52 -3.51 8.99
C ASP A 17 -0.05 -3.99 8.84
N GLU A 18 0.35 -4.32 7.62
CA GLU A 18 1.67 -4.88 7.32
C GLU A 18 2.73 -3.80 6.99
N CYS A 19 2.36 -2.52 6.95
CA CYS A 19 3.30 -1.45 6.64
C CYS A 19 4.21 -1.14 7.86
N PRO A 20 5.52 -1.48 7.82
CA PRO A 20 6.39 -1.38 9.00
C PRO A 20 6.66 0.06 9.45
N VAL A 21 6.41 1.03 8.57
CA VAL A 21 6.62 2.46 8.80
C VAL A 21 5.32 3.26 8.87
N GLY A 22 4.16 2.58 8.81
CA GLY A 22 2.85 3.24 8.88
C GLY A 22 2.61 4.27 7.77
N ALA A 23 3.17 4.05 6.57
CA ALA A 23 3.07 4.98 5.45
C ALA A 23 1.73 4.93 4.71
N ILE A 24 0.76 4.12 5.14
CA ILE A 24 -0.49 3.89 4.42
C ILE A 24 -1.68 4.46 5.20
N SER A 25 -2.56 5.16 4.50
CA SER A 25 -3.78 5.75 5.05
C SER A 25 -5.03 5.19 4.36
N GLU A 26 -6.15 5.13 5.11
CA GLU A 26 -7.47 4.75 4.59
C GLU A 26 -8.05 5.83 3.65
N GLY A 27 -8.88 5.40 2.70
CA GLY A 27 -9.56 6.22 1.70
C GLY A 27 -10.53 5.36 0.86
N GLU A 28 -11.05 5.88 -0.27
CA GLU A 28 -11.82 5.07 -1.22
C GLU A 28 -11.02 3.86 -1.72
N LYS A 29 -9.72 4.11 -1.96
CA LYS A 29 -8.66 3.12 -1.94
C LYS A 29 -7.63 3.54 -0.90
N TYR A 30 -6.86 2.58 -0.40
CA TYR A 30 -5.72 2.89 0.45
C TYR A 30 -4.71 3.76 -0.33
N VAL A 31 -4.01 4.64 0.38
CA VAL A 31 -3.05 5.58 -0.21
C VAL A 31 -1.72 5.47 0.52
N ILE A 32 -0.64 5.32 -0.25
CA ILE A 32 0.74 5.30 0.28
C ILE A 32 1.27 6.74 0.27
N ASN A 33 1.76 7.20 1.42
CA ASN A 33 2.49 8.45 1.54
C ASN A 33 3.90 8.26 0.98
N ALA A 34 4.20 8.98 -0.10
CA ALA A 34 5.47 8.86 -0.80
C ALA A 34 6.67 9.36 0.02
N ASP A 35 6.48 10.31 0.94
CA ASP A 35 7.54 10.84 1.78
C ASP A 35 7.91 9.87 2.93
N ALA A 36 6.98 9.00 3.33
CA ALA A 36 7.17 8.03 4.40
C ALA A 36 7.54 6.62 3.88
N CYS A 37 7.23 6.31 2.62
CA CYS A 37 7.50 5.01 2.03
C CYS A 37 9.00 4.73 1.91
N THR A 38 9.46 3.59 2.44
CA THR A 38 10.86 3.17 2.38
C THR A 38 11.14 2.09 1.33
N GLU A 39 10.23 1.88 0.37
CA GLU A 39 10.42 0.92 -0.72
C GLU A 39 10.63 -0.54 -0.27
N CYS A 40 10.12 -0.91 0.92
CA CYS A 40 10.34 -2.25 1.48
C CYS A 40 9.60 -3.40 0.77
N GLY A 41 8.54 -3.10 0.02
CA GLY A 41 7.79 -4.09 -0.76
C GLY A 41 6.73 -4.89 0.00
N THR A 42 6.71 -4.87 1.34
CA THR A 42 5.79 -5.69 2.15
C THR A 42 4.32 -5.54 1.74
N CYS A 43 3.86 -4.30 1.50
CA CYS A 43 2.48 -4.05 1.11
C CYS A 43 2.10 -4.70 -0.23
N ALA A 44 3.03 -4.75 -1.20
CA ALA A 44 2.80 -5.38 -2.49
C ALA A 44 2.74 -6.90 -2.40
N ASP A 45 3.61 -7.52 -1.59
CA ASP A 45 3.65 -8.97 -1.39
C ASP A 45 2.37 -9.53 -0.74
N VAL A 46 1.76 -8.76 0.16
CA VAL A 46 0.54 -9.17 0.88
C VAL A 46 -0.76 -8.75 0.18
N CYS A 47 -0.69 -7.98 -0.91
CA CYS A 47 -1.89 -7.45 -1.56
C CYS A 47 -2.63 -8.58 -2.32
N PRO A 48 -3.83 -8.99 -1.88
CA PRO A 48 -4.52 -10.14 -2.48
C PRO A 48 -5.06 -9.84 -3.89
N SER A 49 -5.34 -8.56 -4.21
CA SER A 49 -5.76 -8.15 -5.55
C SER A 49 -4.59 -7.76 -6.46
N GLY A 50 -3.35 -7.79 -5.97
CA GLY A 50 -2.17 -7.38 -6.75
C GLY A 50 -2.19 -5.91 -7.17
N ALA A 51 -2.94 -5.06 -6.46
CA ALA A 51 -3.19 -3.67 -6.84
C ALA A 51 -2.03 -2.69 -6.53
N ILE A 52 -0.86 -3.16 -6.10
CA ILE A 52 0.24 -2.30 -5.61
C ILE A 52 1.48 -2.51 -6.48
N SER A 53 2.05 -1.42 -6.97
CA SER A 53 3.22 -1.40 -7.85
C SER A 53 4.21 -0.29 -7.45
N LEU A 54 5.50 -0.47 -7.78
CA LEU A 54 6.56 0.54 -7.55
C LEU A 54 6.53 1.66 -8.59
#